data_AF-A0A3S2Z7Z7-F1
#
_entry.id   AF-A0A3S2Z7Z7-F1
#
_cell.length_a   1.000
_cell.length_b   1.000
_cell.length_c   1.000
_cell.angle_alpha   90.00
_cell.angle_beta   90.00
_cell.angle_gamma   90.00
#
_symmetry.space_group_name_H-M   'P 1'
#
loop_
_entity.id
_entity.type
_entity.pdbx_description
1 polymer ?
#
loop_
_entity_poly.entity_id
_entity_poly.type
_entity_poly.pdbx_seq_one_letter_code
_entity_poly.pdbx_strand_id
1 'polypeptide(L)'
;MTEKRSIRLSTAPELQAFRPELDHVCRFLEAMFPLRFDDGAEVALHYGADAPDDAILTIPAVAFPACVTIGDKGDLLPNRKALEDLTAMETGTTPLFPPAGETSAIEARLPYDAIGSIFVLISRLEEYGAETGDRYGRYTIEADLVARCGRYGEALADRAAWDIAAALLNGTPEYTTRYDVIPTHDIDSLKGYHSVHEPLRWAMGDLIKRRSLSKAANRLREGYFSGAPWRSIEDLMAASENHGLKSRFYFMGPTLDPMDAPYAAKYPKLTGKVIRRIRQGGHRLGYHPGFQTWDDEEEWARQRRDLEALAGVPVLEGRQHVLHYKTGVTAEIWDRMGMDLDLTLGYPEKSGFRTGSAHAVPAYSLRQRKTLSLRQASTAVLDFGFFGGKYRSMSIDEALEECRAVIDQCKRYQGQFVFLYHNNQTTAPLWPFYNRLLDLACD
;
A
#
# COMPACT_ATOMS: atom_id res chain seq x y z
N MET A 1 9.24 -26.41 11.92
CA MET A 1 9.81 -25.06 11.77
C MET A 1 10.97 -25.19 10.79
N THR A 2 10.95 -24.47 9.67
CA THR A 2 12.06 -24.46 8.72
C THR A 2 13.29 -23.88 9.43
N GLU A 3 14.42 -24.58 9.35
CA GLU A 3 15.68 -24.13 9.95
C GLU A 3 16.11 -22.83 9.27
N LYS A 4 16.40 -21.78 10.05
CA LYS A 4 16.83 -20.49 9.51
C LYS A 4 18.34 -20.52 9.26
N ARG A 5 18.78 -20.13 8.06
CA ARG A 5 20.20 -19.95 7.76
C ARG A 5 20.69 -18.64 8.40
N SER A 6 21.71 -18.74 9.25
CA SER A 6 22.35 -17.57 9.87
C SER A 6 23.33 -16.93 8.89
N ILE A 7 23.23 -15.61 8.69
CA ILE A 7 24.03 -14.82 7.74
C ILE A 7 24.54 -13.56 8.44
N ARG A 8 25.82 -13.22 8.24
CA ARG A 8 26.39 -11.96 8.72
C ARG A 8 26.25 -10.90 7.65
N LEU A 9 25.74 -9.71 7.99
CA LEU A 9 25.83 -8.56 7.09
C LEU A 9 27.21 -7.92 7.25
N SER A 10 28.05 -8.01 6.22
CA SER A 10 29.33 -7.32 6.11
C SER A 10 29.20 -6.13 5.16
N THR A 11 29.88 -5.03 5.44
CA THR A 11 29.84 -3.83 4.59
C THR A 11 31.22 -3.26 4.35
N ALA A 12 31.40 -2.55 3.23
CA ALA A 12 32.55 -1.65 3.06
C ALA A 12 32.59 -0.58 4.18
N PRO A 13 33.78 -0.07 4.58
CA PRO A 13 33.92 0.86 5.71
C PRO A 13 33.07 2.12 5.60
N GLU A 14 32.96 2.70 4.40
CA GLU A 14 32.18 3.90 4.11
C GLU A 14 30.67 3.71 4.31
N LEU A 15 30.18 2.47 4.33
CA LEU A 15 28.78 2.14 4.49
C LEU A 15 28.38 1.90 5.96
N GLN A 16 29.35 1.84 6.88
CA GLN A 16 29.07 1.64 8.31
C GLN A 16 28.11 2.70 8.87
N ALA A 17 28.20 3.93 8.35
CA ALA A 17 27.31 5.01 8.73
C ALA A 17 25.84 4.72 8.42
N PHE A 18 25.52 3.83 7.47
CA PHE A 18 24.17 3.47 7.03
C PHE A 18 23.62 2.18 7.67
N ARG A 19 24.22 1.71 8.76
CA ARG A 19 23.79 0.47 9.42
C ARG A 19 22.28 0.41 9.73
N PRO A 20 21.60 1.48 10.21
CA PRO A 20 20.16 1.43 10.45
C PRO A 20 19.31 1.11 9.22
N GLU A 21 19.71 1.62 8.04
CA GLU A 21 19.04 1.36 6.76
C GLU A 21 19.25 -0.09 6.31
N LEU A 22 20.47 -0.60 6.49
CA LEU A 22 20.82 -1.96 6.09
C LEU A 22 20.16 -3.00 7.01
N ASP A 23 20.09 -2.73 8.32
CA ASP A 23 19.34 -3.57 9.26
C ASP A 23 17.85 -3.61 8.92
N HIS A 24 17.30 -2.50 8.40
CA HIS A 24 15.92 -2.46 7.92
C HIS A 24 15.69 -3.39 6.72
N VAL A 25 16.62 -3.42 5.76
CA VAL A 25 16.60 -4.38 4.64
C VAL A 25 16.73 -5.82 5.13
N CYS A 26 17.62 -6.08 6.09
CA CYS A 26 17.76 -7.42 6.70
C CYS A 26 16.44 -7.89 7.31
N ARG A 27 15.74 -7.05 8.07
CA ARG A 27 14.41 -7.37 8.63
C ARG A 27 13.38 -7.69 7.56
N PHE A 28 13.41 -6.98 6.42
CA PHE A 28 12.54 -7.27 5.30
C PHE A 28 12.82 -8.67 4.71
N LEU A 29 14.10 -9.04 4.55
CA LEU A 29 14.50 -10.38 4.10
C LEU A 29 14.07 -11.48 5.09
N GLU A 30 14.29 -11.28 6.39
CA GLU A 30 13.91 -12.24 7.45
C GLU A 30 12.40 -12.45 7.58
N ALA A 31 11.60 -11.44 7.19
CA ALA A 31 10.15 -11.53 7.21
C ALA A 31 9.58 -12.39 6.08
N MET A 32 10.36 -12.63 5.02
CA MET A 32 9.92 -13.37 3.84
C MET A 32 10.60 -14.74 3.71
N PHE A 33 11.84 -14.88 4.14
CA PHE A 33 12.64 -16.08 3.90
C PHE A 33 13.14 -16.71 5.21
N PRO A 34 13.55 -18.00 5.21
CA PRO A 34 14.16 -18.67 6.36
C PRO A 34 15.62 -18.20 6.56
N LEU A 35 15.80 -16.90 6.71
CA LEU A 35 17.07 -16.24 6.98
C LEU A 35 17.05 -15.69 8.41
N ARG A 36 18.24 -15.55 8.99
CA ARG A 36 18.49 -14.82 10.22
C ARG A 36 19.78 -14.04 10.06
N PHE A 37 19.73 -12.73 10.25
CA PHE A 37 20.92 -11.89 10.24
C PHE A 37 21.51 -11.82 11.66
N ASP A 38 22.77 -12.21 11.77
CA ASP A 38 23.50 -12.31 13.03
C ASP A 38 24.96 -11.92 12.79
N ASP A 39 25.48 -10.97 13.56
CA ASP A 39 26.86 -10.50 13.45
C ASP A 39 27.89 -11.60 13.74
N GLY A 40 27.50 -12.67 14.44
CA GLY A 40 28.35 -13.82 14.75
C GLY A 40 28.31 -14.96 13.72
N ALA A 41 27.57 -14.83 12.61
CA ALA A 41 27.47 -15.91 11.63
C ALA A 41 28.77 -16.10 10.82
N GLU A 42 29.07 -17.37 10.46
CA GLU A 42 30.31 -17.76 9.76
C GLU A 42 30.35 -17.37 8.29
N VAL A 43 29.19 -17.18 7.66
CA VAL A 43 29.08 -16.80 6.25
C VAL A 43 28.47 -15.40 6.11
N ALA A 44 28.99 -14.62 5.17
CA ALA A 44 28.60 -13.23 5.02
C ALA A 44 27.84 -12.95 3.71
N LEU A 45 26.84 -12.07 3.82
CA LEU A 45 26.38 -11.21 2.75
C LEU A 45 27.23 -9.95 2.78
N HIS A 46 28.03 -9.70 1.75
CA HIS A 46 28.85 -8.48 1.66
C HIS A 46 28.18 -7.41 0.79
N TYR A 47 28.12 -6.19 1.31
CA TYR A 47 27.62 -5.02 0.59
C TYR A 47 28.73 -3.97 0.42
N GLY A 48 29.14 -3.72 -0.83
CA GLY A 48 30.22 -2.78 -1.16
C GLY A 48 31.42 -3.42 -1.87
N ALA A 49 32.50 -2.65 -1.94
CA ALA A 49 33.79 -3.09 -2.48
C ALA A 49 34.60 -3.87 -1.44
N ASP A 50 35.64 -4.57 -1.91
CA ASP A 50 36.59 -5.29 -1.05
C ASP A 50 35.94 -6.34 -0.13
N ALA A 51 35.15 -7.23 -0.75
CA ALA A 51 34.47 -8.32 -0.05
C ALA A 51 35.47 -9.25 0.67
N PRO A 52 35.17 -9.68 1.91
CA PRO A 52 35.99 -10.63 2.63
C PRO A 52 35.86 -12.05 2.03
N ASP A 53 36.84 -12.90 2.31
CA ASP A 53 36.91 -14.27 1.78
C ASP A 53 35.72 -15.16 2.22
N ASP A 54 35.06 -14.83 3.33
CA ASP A 54 33.88 -15.53 3.86
C ASP A 54 32.54 -15.03 3.28
N ALA A 55 32.58 -14.09 2.34
CA ALA A 55 31.40 -13.62 1.63
C ALA A 55 30.89 -14.66 0.63
N ILE A 56 29.70 -15.19 0.88
CA ILE A 56 29.02 -16.12 -0.04
C ILE A 56 28.16 -15.41 -1.08
N LEU A 57 27.87 -14.12 -0.86
CA LEU A 57 27.22 -13.25 -1.81
C LEU A 57 27.77 -11.83 -1.66
N THR A 58 28.15 -11.21 -2.77
CA THR A 58 28.55 -9.81 -2.85
C THR A 58 27.51 -9.00 -3.62
N ILE A 59 27.11 -7.84 -3.09
CA ILE A 59 26.19 -6.90 -3.72
C ILE A 59 26.91 -5.56 -3.87
N PRO A 60 26.92 -4.96 -5.07
CA PRO A 60 27.54 -3.65 -5.27
C PRO A 60 26.76 -2.55 -4.53
N ALA A 61 27.48 -1.66 -3.84
CA ALA A 61 26.92 -0.49 -3.17
C ALA A 61 27.31 0.79 -3.93
N VAL A 62 26.66 1.04 -5.06
CA VAL A 62 27.00 2.18 -5.93
C VAL A 62 25.82 3.13 -6.06
N ALA A 63 24.62 2.60 -6.30
CA ALA A 63 23.45 3.42 -6.54
C ALA A 63 22.93 4.03 -5.23
N PHE A 64 22.78 3.22 -4.18
CA PHE A 64 22.26 3.69 -2.89
C PHE A 64 23.10 4.78 -2.23
N PRO A 65 24.42 4.60 -1.97
CA PRO A 65 25.20 5.63 -1.30
C PRO A 65 25.32 6.92 -2.11
N ALA A 66 25.14 6.86 -3.44
CA ALA A 66 25.05 8.06 -4.28
C ALA A 66 23.70 8.80 -4.10
N CYS A 67 22.64 8.09 -3.74
CA CYS A 67 21.27 8.59 -3.61
C CYS A 67 20.92 9.14 -2.23
N VAL A 68 21.79 9.00 -1.23
CA VAL A 68 21.52 9.45 0.14
C VAL A 68 22.65 10.28 0.72
N THR A 69 22.28 11.24 1.54
CA THR A 69 23.20 11.96 2.42
C THR A 69 22.61 11.98 3.83
N ILE A 70 23.46 11.84 4.85
CA ILE A 70 23.05 12.06 6.24
C ILE A 70 23.14 13.56 6.50
N GLY A 71 22.01 14.21 6.76
CA GLY A 71 21.93 15.64 7.05
C GLY A 71 22.52 15.98 8.42
N ASP A 72 22.72 17.28 8.67
CA ASP A 72 23.30 17.78 9.93
C ASP A 72 22.49 17.39 11.18
N LYS A 73 21.19 17.13 10.99
CA LYS A 73 20.27 16.68 12.06
C LYS A 73 20.22 15.16 12.20
N GLY A 74 21.02 14.44 11.42
CA GLY A 74 21.05 12.99 11.38
C GLY A 74 19.93 12.35 10.55
N ASP A 75 19.12 13.12 9.82
CA ASP A 75 18.09 12.60 8.93
C ASP A 75 18.69 12.11 7.60
N LEU A 76 18.07 11.10 6.99
CA LEU A 76 18.48 10.57 5.70
C LEU A 76 17.79 11.35 4.58
N LEU A 77 18.57 12.17 3.87
CA LEU A 77 18.10 13.05 2.81
C LEU A 77 18.35 12.42 1.43
N PRO A 78 17.36 12.44 0.51
CA PRO A 78 17.55 11.98 -0.85
C PRO A 78 18.43 12.96 -1.65
N ASN A 79 19.42 12.43 -2.35
CA ASN A 79 20.08 13.13 -3.44
C ASN A 79 19.23 13.00 -4.71
N ARG A 80 18.37 14.00 -4.94
CA ARG A 80 17.40 13.99 -6.06
C ARG A 80 18.05 13.83 -7.42
N LYS A 81 19.18 14.51 -7.65
CA LYS A 81 19.89 14.41 -8.93
C LYS A 81 20.34 12.98 -9.19
N ALA A 82 20.92 12.31 -8.19
CA ALA A 82 21.31 10.91 -8.33
C ALA A 82 20.10 9.99 -8.58
N LEU A 83 18.98 10.20 -7.88
CA LEU A 83 17.74 9.46 -8.12
C LEU A 83 17.18 9.70 -9.54
N GLU A 84 17.28 10.92 -10.06
CA GLU A 84 16.89 11.25 -11.43
C GLU A 84 17.80 10.56 -12.46
N ASP A 85 19.12 10.63 -12.24
CA ASP A 85 20.12 10.02 -13.10
C ASP A 85 19.95 8.49 -13.16
N LEU A 86 19.49 7.83 -12.08
CA LEU A 86 19.19 6.39 -12.08
C LEU A 86 18.02 5.99 -13.00
N THR A 87 17.11 6.90 -13.32
CA THR A 87 16.01 6.64 -14.27
C THR A 87 16.40 6.89 -15.72
N ALA A 88 17.35 7.80 -15.94
CA ALA A 88 17.92 8.04 -17.24
C ALA A 88 18.88 6.87 -17.51
N MET A 89 18.52 5.96 -18.41
CA MET A 89 19.33 4.79 -18.79
C MET A 89 20.65 5.18 -19.47
N GLU A 90 21.51 5.98 -18.83
CA GLU A 90 22.85 6.26 -19.30
C GLU A 90 23.78 5.11 -18.89
N THR A 91 24.16 4.36 -19.92
CA THR A 91 25.04 3.20 -19.90
C THR A 91 26.38 3.51 -19.20
N GLY A 92 26.67 2.82 -18.09
CA GLY A 92 27.99 2.83 -17.45
C GLY A 92 28.00 2.70 -15.92
N THR A 93 26.87 2.94 -15.26
CA THR A 93 26.73 2.81 -13.80
C THR A 93 26.03 1.51 -13.42
N THR A 94 26.29 1.01 -12.21
CA THR A 94 25.58 -0.16 -11.67
C THR A 94 24.09 0.18 -11.48
N PRO A 95 23.15 -0.59 -12.04
CA PRO A 95 21.72 -0.29 -11.93
C PRO A 95 21.24 -0.34 -10.48
N LEU A 96 20.23 0.48 -10.16
CA LEU A 96 19.51 0.33 -8.90
C LEU A 96 18.61 -0.91 -8.95
N PHE A 97 17.82 -1.09 -10.00
CA PHE A 97 16.77 -2.12 -10.09
C PHE A 97 17.24 -3.44 -10.73
N PRO A 98 16.55 -4.57 -10.43
CA PRO A 98 16.83 -5.85 -11.07
C PRO A 98 16.71 -5.76 -12.61
N PRO A 99 17.57 -6.41 -13.42
CA PRO A 99 17.45 -6.41 -14.87
C PRO A 99 16.14 -7.08 -15.33
N ALA A 100 15.65 -6.79 -16.54
CA ALA A 100 14.34 -7.30 -16.99
C ALA A 100 14.25 -8.84 -17.08
N GLY A 101 15.36 -9.54 -17.35
CA GLY A 101 15.44 -11.02 -17.45
C GLY A 101 15.88 -11.70 -16.15
N GLU A 102 15.99 -13.04 -16.15
CA GLU A 102 16.49 -13.80 -15.00
C GLU A 102 17.86 -13.30 -14.54
N THR A 103 18.02 -13.12 -13.24
CA THR A 103 19.31 -12.74 -12.67
C THR A 103 20.07 -14.01 -12.34
N SER A 104 21.04 -14.34 -13.18
CA SER A 104 22.06 -15.32 -12.79
C SER A 104 23.08 -14.62 -11.92
N ALA A 105 23.32 -15.13 -10.71
CA ALA A 105 24.47 -14.70 -9.93
C ALA A 105 25.74 -15.15 -10.67
N ILE A 106 26.44 -14.20 -11.29
CA ILE A 106 27.76 -14.46 -11.85
C ILE A 106 28.70 -14.49 -10.65
N GLU A 107 29.30 -15.65 -10.37
CA GLU A 107 30.37 -15.80 -9.37
C GLU A 107 30.02 -15.19 -7.98
N ALA A 108 28.91 -15.61 -7.38
CA ALA A 108 28.48 -15.13 -6.06
C ALA A 108 28.32 -13.59 -5.97
N ARG A 109 27.95 -12.93 -7.07
CA ARG A 109 27.71 -11.49 -7.13
C ARG A 109 26.43 -11.14 -7.89
N LEU A 110 25.67 -10.18 -7.36
CA LEU A 110 24.53 -9.60 -8.09
C LEU A 110 24.97 -8.45 -9.01
N PRO A 111 24.37 -8.31 -10.21
CA PRO A 111 24.77 -7.30 -11.19
C PRO A 111 24.19 -5.90 -10.94
N TYR A 112 23.47 -5.71 -9.83
CA TYR A 112 22.78 -4.46 -9.47
C TYR A 112 22.76 -4.27 -7.95
N ASP A 113 22.44 -3.05 -7.51
CA ASP A 113 22.40 -2.68 -6.09
C ASP A 113 21.10 -3.16 -5.42
N ALA A 114 21.00 -4.47 -5.18
CA ALA A 114 19.77 -5.10 -4.68
C ALA A 114 19.36 -4.62 -3.29
N ILE A 115 20.31 -4.38 -2.39
CA ILE A 115 20.04 -3.83 -1.06
C ILE A 115 19.52 -2.39 -1.17
N GLY A 116 20.17 -1.57 -1.99
CA GLY A 116 19.74 -0.21 -2.29
C GLY A 116 18.33 -0.17 -2.88
N SER A 117 18.06 -1.05 -3.85
CA SER A 117 16.75 -1.26 -4.46
C SER A 117 15.66 -1.44 -3.42
N ILE A 118 15.86 -2.42 -2.52
CA ILE A 118 14.89 -2.74 -1.49
C ILE A 118 14.68 -1.50 -0.61
N PHE A 119 15.75 -0.91 -0.08
CA PHE A 119 15.63 0.19 0.86
C PHE A 119 14.90 1.40 0.25
N VAL A 120 15.34 1.87 -0.92
CA VAL A 120 14.76 3.04 -1.61
C VAL A 120 13.25 2.87 -1.81
N LEU A 121 12.82 1.67 -2.22
CA LEU A 121 11.43 1.36 -2.49
C LEU A 121 10.59 1.25 -1.22
N ILE A 122 11.03 0.48 -0.22
CA ILE A 122 10.21 0.23 0.98
C ILE A 122 10.21 1.43 1.94
N SER A 123 11.23 2.27 1.91
CA SER A 123 11.30 3.50 2.73
C SER A 123 10.62 4.70 2.07
N ARG A 124 10.23 4.59 0.79
CA ARG A 124 9.73 5.70 -0.05
C ARG A 124 10.68 6.90 -0.07
N LEU A 125 12.00 6.64 -0.13
CA LEU A 125 13.05 7.66 -0.06
C LEU A 125 12.84 8.80 -1.08
N GLU A 126 12.44 8.46 -2.30
CA GLU A 126 12.21 9.41 -3.41
C GLU A 126 11.18 10.51 -3.08
N GLU A 127 10.19 10.18 -2.25
CA GLU A 127 9.10 11.07 -1.87
C GLU A 127 9.51 12.05 -0.75
N TYR A 128 10.57 11.75 0.00
CA TYR A 128 10.92 12.52 1.19
C TYR A 128 11.35 13.94 0.81
N GLY A 129 10.61 14.92 1.32
CA GLY A 129 10.81 16.34 0.99
C GLY A 129 10.54 16.71 -0.47
N ALA A 130 9.82 15.88 -1.23
CA ALA A 130 9.52 16.17 -2.63
C ALA A 130 8.49 17.31 -2.73
N GLU A 131 8.69 18.21 -3.70
CA GLU A 131 7.78 19.34 -3.96
C GLU A 131 6.68 18.99 -4.98
N THR A 132 6.79 17.83 -5.63
CA THR A 132 5.81 17.33 -6.60
C THR A 132 4.59 16.78 -5.89
N GLY A 133 3.45 17.45 -6.05
CA GLY A 133 2.16 17.03 -5.53
C GLY A 133 1.07 17.15 -6.58
N ASP A 134 0.09 16.25 -6.56
CA ASP A 134 -1.16 16.43 -7.27
C ASP A 134 -2.00 17.55 -6.63
N ARG A 135 -3.25 17.73 -7.10
CA ARG A 135 -4.17 18.74 -6.54
C ARG A 135 -4.47 18.60 -5.05
N TYR A 136 -4.14 17.47 -4.44
CA TYR A 136 -4.30 17.19 -3.02
C TYR A 136 -2.97 17.22 -2.26
N GLY A 137 -1.84 17.49 -2.92
CA GLY A 137 -0.51 17.45 -2.32
C GLY A 137 0.10 16.05 -2.21
N ARG A 138 -0.49 15.04 -2.87
CA ARG A 138 0.01 13.66 -2.86
C ARG A 138 1.13 13.52 -3.90
N TYR A 139 2.17 12.76 -3.56
CA TYR A 139 3.20 12.39 -4.53
C TYR A 139 2.57 11.71 -5.75
N THR A 140 3.06 12.05 -6.95
CA THR A 140 2.41 11.67 -8.21
C THR A 140 3.05 10.42 -8.84
N ILE A 141 2.25 9.64 -9.56
CA ILE A 141 2.75 8.46 -10.29
C ILE A 141 3.74 8.84 -11.38
N GLU A 142 3.67 10.05 -11.96
CA GLU A 142 4.60 10.52 -12.98
C GLU A 142 6.00 10.79 -12.41
N ALA A 143 6.10 11.10 -11.12
CA ALA A 143 7.37 11.33 -10.43
C ALA A 143 8.00 10.02 -9.91
N ASP A 144 7.19 8.98 -9.70
CA ASP A 144 7.58 7.68 -9.17
C ASP A 144 8.71 7.02 -9.99
N LEU A 145 9.75 6.59 -9.28
CA LEU A 145 10.99 6.08 -9.87
C LEU A 145 10.74 4.84 -10.72
N VAL A 146 9.90 3.93 -10.23
CA VAL A 146 9.56 2.66 -10.90
C VAL A 146 8.66 2.92 -12.12
N ALA A 147 7.73 3.87 -11.99
CA ALA A 147 6.86 4.27 -13.08
C ALA A 147 7.62 4.93 -14.24
N ARG A 148 8.60 5.79 -13.95
CA ARG A 148 9.47 6.40 -14.96
C ARG A 148 10.30 5.39 -15.74
N CYS A 149 10.65 4.26 -15.10
CA CYS A 149 11.30 3.14 -15.76
C CYS A 149 10.32 2.23 -16.56
N GLY A 150 9.01 2.53 -16.55
CA GLY A 150 8.00 1.75 -17.25
C GLY A 150 7.64 0.42 -16.57
N ARG A 151 8.03 0.23 -15.31
CA ARG A 151 7.93 -1.06 -14.58
C ARG A 151 6.95 -1.04 -13.41
N TYR A 152 6.19 0.05 -13.27
CA TYR A 152 5.19 0.14 -12.20
C TYR A 152 4.13 -0.95 -12.38
N GLY A 153 3.91 -1.73 -11.32
CA GLY A 153 3.17 -2.99 -11.35
C GLY A 153 4.04 -4.20 -11.00
N GLU A 154 5.35 -4.13 -11.23
CA GLU A 154 6.29 -5.15 -10.77
C GLU A 154 6.63 -4.96 -9.29
N ALA A 155 6.66 -6.06 -8.54
CA ALA A 155 7.06 -6.07 -7.13
C ALA A 155 8.59 -6.10 -6.99
N LEU A 156 9.26 -5.02 -7.42
CA LEU A 156 10.73 -4.96 -7.57
C LEU A 156 11.51 -5.15 -6.26
N ALA A 157 10.97 -4.75 -5.12
CA ALA A 157 11.60 -5.01 -3.82
C ALA A 157 11.53 -6.50 -3.46
N ASP A 158 10.40 -7.17 -3.72
CA ASP A 158 10.30 -8.63 -3.51
C ASP A 158 11.19 -9.40 -4.49
N ARG A 159 11.30 -8.91 -5.73
CA ARG A 159 12.22 -9.46 -6.72
C ARG A 159 13.67 -9.38 -6.25
N ALA A 160 14.10 -8.21 -5.80
CA ALA A 160 15.45 -8.03 -5.27
C ALA A 160 15.70 -8.91 -4.04
N ALA A 161 14.72 -9.02 -3.16
CA ALA A 161 14.80 -9.90 -2.00
C ALA A 161 14.88 -11.38 -2.37
N TRP A 162 14.15 -11.81 -3.41
CA TRP A 162 14.22 -13.17 -3.93
C TRP A 162 15.60 -13.47 -4.52
N ASP A 163 16.17 -12.56 -5.32
CA ASP A 163 17.52 -12.74 -5.90
C ASP A 163 18.58 -12.90 -4.79
N ILE A 164 18.49 -12.10 -3.72
CA ILE A 164 19.35 -12.21 -2.53
C ILE A 164 19.14 -13.57 -1.85
N ALA A 165 17.89 -13.94 -1.57
CA ALA A 165 17.58 -15.19 -0.89
C ALA A 165 18.00 -16.42 -1.70
N ALA A 166 17.85 -16.40 -3.02
CA ALA A 166 18.21 -17.50 -3.92
C ALA A 166 19.72 -17.74 -3.89
N ALA A 167 20.51 -16.66 -3.96
CA ALA A 167 21.95 -16.74 -3.83
C ALA A 167 22.40 -17.18 -2.42
N LEU A 168 21.77 -16.64 -1.37
CA LEU A 168 22.12 -17.00 0.02
C LEU A 168 21.66 -18.41 0.42
N LEU A 169 20.65 -19.00 -0.22
CA LEU A 169 20.15 -20.34 0.09
C LEU A 169 20.61 -21.40 -0.93
N ASN A 170 21.32 -20.99 -1.99
CA ASN A 170 21.83 -21.86 -3.05
C ASN A 170 20.75 -22.75 -3.68
N GLY A 171 19.63 -22.14 -4.10
CA GLY A 171 18.50 -22.84 -4.68
C GLY A 171 17.27 -21.93 -4.83
N THR A 172 16.10 -22.52 -5.05
CA THR A 172 14.82 -21.80 -5.04
C THR A 172 14.40 -21.52 -3.60
N PRO A 173 14.36 -20.25 -3.15
CA PRO A 173 13.95 -19.90 -1.79
C PRO A 173 12.50 -20.31 -1.53
N GLU A 174 12.27 -20.94 -0.39
CA GLU A 174 10.92 -21.07 0.15
C GLU A 174 10.52 -19.79 0.89
N TYR A 175 9.30 -19.30 0.65
CA TYR A 175 8.73 -18.22 1.43
C TYR A 175 8.21 -18.74 2.78
N THR A 176 8.38 -17.92 3.81
CA THR A 176 7.74 -18.10 5.12
C THR A 176 6.30 -17.55 5.15
N THR A 177 5.96 -16.75 4.14
CA THR A 177 4.64 -16.19 3.87
C THR A 177 3.87 -17.06 2.88
N ARG A 178 2.58 -16.76 2.71
CA ARG A 178 1.71 -17.37 1.70
C ARG A 178 0.88 -16.27 1.06
N TYR A 179 0.52 -16.51 -0.21
CA TYR A 179 -0.41 -15.65 -0.92
C TYR A 179 -1.71 -15.44 -0.11
N ASP A 180 -2.15 -14.19 0.02
CA ASP A 180 -3.36 -13.82 0.74
C ASP A 180 -4.15 -12.74 -0.02
N VAL A 181 -5.48 -12.81 0.05
CA VAL A 181 -6.38 -11.85 -0.61
C VAL A 181 -7.01 -10.95 0.46
N ILE A 182 -6.79 -9.65 0.32
CA ILE A 182 -7.20 -8.64 1.30
C ILE A 182 -8.21 -7.68 0.64
N PRO A 183 -9.52 -8.03 0.65
CA PRO A 183 -10.56 -7.11 0.23
C PRO A 183 -10.74 -6.01 1.27
N THR A 184 -10.60 -4.75 0.84
CA THR A 184 -10.75 -3.57 1.69
C THR A 184 -11.82 -2.62 1.15
N HIS A 185 -12.50 -1.94 2.07
CA HIS A 185 -13.63 -1.07 1.76
C HIS A 185 -13.56 0.18 2.61
N ASP A 186 -13.30 1.32 1.96
CA ASP A 186 -13.39 2.62 2.60
C ASP A 186 -14.88 3.04 2.61
N ILE A 187 -15.41 3.31 3.80
CA ILE A 187 -16.79 3.73 3.98
C ILE A 187 -16.84 5.24 3.80
N ASP A 188 -16.99 5.69 2.55
CA ASP A 188 -17.14 7.12 2.18
C ASP A 188 -18.60 7.59 2.23
N SER A 189 -19.53 6.66 2.41
CA SER A 189 -20.93 6.99 2.59
C SER A 189 -21.67 5.89 3.31
N LEU A 190 -22.61 6.25 4.18
CA LEU A 190 -23.64 5.33 4.63
C LEU A 190 -24.94 5.84 4.02
N LYS A 191 -25.32 5.27 2.86
CA LYS A 191 -26.49 5.70 2.07
C LYS A 191 -27.79 5.28 2.76
N GLY A 192 -28.10 5.91 3.88
CA GLY A 192 -29.45 6.01 4.41
C GLY A 192 -29.84 7.46 4.30
N TYR A 193 -30.73 7.78 3.37
CA TYR A 193 -31.05 9.16 3.02
C TYR A 193 -31.18 10.05 4.26
N HIS A 194 -30.28 11.03 4.28
CA HIS A 194 -30.07 12.01 5.32
C HIS A 194 -31.24 13.00 5.47
N SER A 195 -32.17 12.99 4.52
CA SER A 195 -33.57 13.38 4.70
C SER A 195 -34.43 12.75 3.61
N VAL A 196 -35.72 12.55 3.86
CA VAL A 196 -36.70 12.07 2.87
C VAL A 196 -36.83 13.00 1.64
N HIS A 197 -36.17 14.15 1.61
CA HIS A 197 -36.26 15.11 0.49
C HIS A 197 -35.03 15.11 -0.41
N GLU A 198 -33.93 14.46 -0.03
CA GLU A 198 -32.72 14.44 -0.84
C GLU A 198 -32.85 13.66 -2.16
N PRO A 199 -33.38 12.42 -2.22
CA PRO A 199 -33.56 11.76 -3.51
C PRO A 199 -34.45 12.60 -4.45
N LEU A 200 -35.45 13.30 -3.90
CA LEU A 200 -36.31 14.22 -4.63
C LEU A 200 -35.55 15.42 -5.19
N ARG A 201 -34.70 16.08 -4.39
CA ARG A 201 -33.87 17.21 -4.84
C ARG A 201 -32.94 16.83 -5.99
N TRP A 202 -32.28 15.68 -5.90
CA TRP A 202 -31.35 15.23 -6.94
C TRP A 202 -32.07 14.72 -8.18
N ALA A 203 -33.21 14.03 -8.01
CA ALA A 203 -34.08 13.66 -9.13
C ALA A 203 -34.59 14.89 -9.87
N MET A 204 -34.94 15.96 -9.14
CA MET A 204 -35.32 17.24 -9.74
C MET A 204 -34.15 17.89 -10.50
N GLY A 205 -32.93 17.78 -9.99
CA GLY A 205 -31.72 18.18 -10.72
C GLY A 205 -31.47 17.35 -11.99
N ASP A 206 -31.72 16.04 -11.96
CA ASP A 206 -31.61 15.17 -13.13
C ASP A 206 -32.69 15.46 -14.17
N LEU A 207 -33.89 15.83 -13.72
CA LEU A 207 -35.01 16.22 -14.58
C LEU A 207 -34.79 17.59 -15.22
N ILE A 208 -34.39 18.60 -14.43
CA ILE A 208 -34.31 19.99 -14.88
C ILE A 208 -32.97 20.29 -15.56
N LYS A 209 -31.85 19.94 -14.93
CA LYS A 209 -30.52 20.27 -15.46
C LYS A 209 -30.04 19.25 -16.48
N ARG A 210 -30.31 17.97 -16.24
CA ARG A 210 -29.80 16.86 -17.08
C ARG A 210 -30.85 16.29 -18.03
N ARG A 211 -32.09 16.82 -17.99
CA ARG A 211 -33.22 16.47 -18.88
C ARG A 211 -33.45 14.96 -19.04
N SER A 212 -33.23 14.19 -17.98
CA SER A 212 -33.30 12.73 -18.01
C SER A 212 -34.31 12.21 -17.00
N LEU A 213 -35.51 11.89 -17.50
CA LEU A 213 -36.59 11.32 -16.72
C LEU A 213 -36.23 9.94 -16.15
N SER A 214 -35.50 9.12 -16.93
CA SER A 214 -35.02 7.80 -16.51
C SER A 214 -34.03 7.88 -15.34
N LYS A 215 -33.08 8.83 -15.38
CA LYS A 215 -32.14 9.05 -14.26
C LYS A 215 -32.87 9.56 -13.01
N ALA A 216 -33.83 10.47 -13.17
CA ALA A 216 -34.65 10.95 -12.07
C ALA A 216 -35.49 9.83 -11.43
N ALA A 217 -36.16 9.00 -12.24
CA ALA A 217 -36.95 7.87 -11.76
C ALA A 217 -36.10 6.81 -11.07
N ASN A 218 -34.94 6.45 -11.64
CA ASN A 218 -33.99 5.54 -11.00
C ASN A 218 -33.47 6.09 -9.67
N ARG A 219 -33.20 7.40 -9.58
CA ARG A 219 -32.74 8.05 -8.36
C ARG A 219 -33.78 8.05 -7.24
N LEU A 220 -35.05 8.20 -7.58
CA LEU A 220 -36.15 8.06 -6.61
C LEU A 220 -36.35 6.60 -6.21
N ARG A 221 -36.29 5.68 -7.18
CA ARG A 221 -36.46 4.24 -6.92
C ARG A 221 -35.36 3.69 -6.02
N GLU A 222 -34.10 3.93 -6.39
CA GLU A 222 -32.95 3.63 -5.53
C GLU A 222 -33.01 4.43 -4.24
N GLY A 223 -33.64 5.61 -4.28
CA GLY A 223 -33.75 6.49 -3.15
C GLY A 223 -34.61 5.96 -2.00
N TYR A 224 -35.83 5.57 -2.32
CA TYR A 224 -36.81 5.18 -1.32
C TYR A 224 -36.96 3.67 -1.19
N PHE A 225 -36.49 2.90 -2.18
CA PHE A 225 -36.83 1.47 -2.30
C PHE A 225 -35.60 0.55 -2.51
N SER A 226 -34.36 1.03 -2.37
CA SER A 226 -33.15 0.19 -2.56
C SER A 226 -32.84 -0.77 -1.41
N GLY A 227 -33.48 -0.62 -0.25
CA GLY A 227 -33.28 -1.43 0.94
C GLY A 227 -32.63 -0.66 2.09
N ALA A 228 -32.00 -1.38 3.02
CA ALA A 228 -31.37 -0.77 4.19
C ALA A 228 -30.13 0.06 3.81
N PRO A 229 -29.80 1.13 4.56
CA PRO A 229 -28.65 2.01 4.31
C PRO A 229 -27.27 1.37 4.15
N TRP A 230 -27.15 0.12 4.60
CA TRP A 230 -25.94 -0.68 4.67
C TRP A 230 -26.03 -1.92 3.77
N ARG A 231 -27.03 -2.02 2.88
CA ARG A 231 -27.20 -3.18 2.01
C ARG A 231 -25.96 -3.44 1.15
N SER A 232 -25.32 -2.40 0.62
CA SER A 232 -24.07 -2.55 -0.13
C SER A 232 -22.95 -3.17 0.71
N ILE A 233 -22.90 -2.85 2.01
CA ILE A 233 -21.94 -3.45 2.94
C ILE A 233 -22.27 -4.94 3.14
N GLU A 234 -23.54 -5.29 3.29
CA GLU A 234 -23.96 -6.70 3.40
C GLU A 234 -23.67 -7.50 2.12
N ASP A 235 -23.87 -6.90 0.94
CA ASP A 235 -23.54 -7.52 -0.35
C ASP A 235 -22.02 -7.78 -0.46
N LEU A 236 -21.18 -6.81 -0.05
CA LEU A 236 -19.72 -6.95 -0.01
C LEU A 236 -19.26 -8.03 0.99
N MET A 237 -19.88 -8.06 2.17
CA MET A 237 -19.62 -9.09 3.18
C MET A 237 -19.93 -10.47 2.60
N ALA A 238 -21.13 -10.66 2.04
CA ALA A 238 -21.56 -11.94 1.47
C ALA A 238 -20.65 -12.39 0.32
N ALA A 239 -20.26 -11.49 -0.58
CA ALA A 239 -19.34 -11.80 -1.67
C ALA A 239 -17.97 -12.27 -1.17
N SER A 240 -17.42 -11.64 -0.13
CA SER A 240 -16.17 -12.10 0.50
C SER A 240 -16.35 -13.44 1.22
N GLU A 241 -17.45 -13.62 1.96
CA GLU A 241 -17.75 -14.86 2.68
C GLU A 241 -17.91 -16.07 1.76
N ASN A 242 -18.49 -15.87 0.57
CA ASN A 242 -18.60 -16.91 -0.46
C ASN A 242 -17.23 -17.42 -0.95
N HIS A 243 -16.17 -16.62 -0.80
CA HIS A 243 -14.79 -16.98 -1.13
C HIS A 243 -13.97 -17.40 0.11
N GLY A 244 -14.61 -17.56 1.28
CA GLY A 244 -13.90 -17.85 2.54
C GLY A 244 -13.07 -16.68 3.08
N LEU A 245 -13.26 -15.47 2.55
CA LEU A 245 -12.50 -14.28 2.93
C LEU A 245 -13.21 -13.46 4.01
N LYS A 246 -12.42 -12.66 4.73
CA LYS A 246 -12.91 -11.60 5.63
C LYS A 246 -12.41 -10.24 5.17
N SER A 247 -13.34 -9.41 4.71
CA SER A 247 -13.07 -8.03 4.31
C SER A 247 -12.72 -7.12 5.48
N ARG A 248 -12.03 -6.03 5.15
CA ARG A 248 -11.69 -4.93 6.06
C ARG A 248 -12.53 -3.71 5.70
N PHE A 249 -13.23 -3.14 6.68
CA PHE A 249 -14.07 -1.97 6.48
C PHE A 249 -13.54 -0.80 7.30
N TYR A 250 -13.16 0.29 6.62
CA TYR A 250 -12.51 1.44 7.24
C TYR A 250 -13.50 2.60 7.37
N PHE A 251 -13.65 3.10 8.59
CA PHE A 251 -14.62 4.15 8.93
C PHE A 251 -13.92 5.44 9.32
N MET A 252 -14.48 6.56 8.89
CA MET A 252 -14.12 7.89 9.36
C MET A 252 -14.63 8.13 10.78
N GLY A 253 -13.84 8.87 11.55
CA GLY A 253 -14.30 9.44 12.81
C GLY A 253 -15.29 10.59 12.60
N PRO A 254 -15.92 11.12 13.66
CA PRO A 254 -16.75 12.30 13.57
C PRO A 254 -15.98 13.51 13.02
N THR A 255 -16.38 13.98 11.84
CA THR A 255 -15.82 15.13 11.13
C THR A 255 -16.95 15.92 10.44
N LEU A 256 -16.71 17.21 10.23
CA LEU A 256 -17.58 18.10 9.44
C LEU A 256 -16.81 18.75 8.28
N ASP A 257 -15.58 18.28 8.01
CA ASP A 257 -14.83 18.73 6.83
C ASP A 257 -15.65 18.42 5.56
N PRO A 258 -15.79 19.37 4.61
CA PRO A 258 -16.56 19.16 3.39
C PRO A 258 -16.06 18.03 2.48
N MET A 259 -14.79 17.64 2.61
CA MET A 259 -14.22 16.50 1.88
C MET A 259 -14.64 15.17 2.50
N ASP A 260 -14.92 15.12 3.79
CA ASP A 260 -15.15 13.88 4.51
C ASP A 260 -16.63 13.49 4.60
N ALA A 261 -16.88 12.22 4.92
CA ALA A 261 -18.22 11.70 5.13
C ALA A 261 -18.70 11.99 6.57
N PRO A 262 -19.77 12.79 6.76
CA PRO A 262 -20.14 13.27 8.08
C PRO A 262 -20.95 12.24 8.89
N TYR A 263 -21.00 10.97 8.48
CA TYR A 263 -21.95 10.00 9.05
C TYR A 263 -21.68 9.70 10.52
N ALA A 264 -20.42 9.67 10.95
CA ALA A 264 -20.08 9.36 12.33
C ALA A 264 -20.49 10.51 13.26
N ALA A 265 -20.40 11.75 12.77
CA ALA A 265 -20.85 12.94 13.49
C ALA A 265 -22.39 13.10 13.47
N LYS A 266 -23.02 12.94 12.30
CA LYS A 266 -24.46 13.21 12.12
C LYS A 266 -25.36 12.03 12.49
N TYR A 267 -24.90 10.79 12.33
CA TYR A 267 -25.69 9.57 12.51
C TYR A 267 -24.98 8.50 13.36
N PRO A 268 -24.44 8.83 14.56
CA PRO A 268 -23.64 7.92 15.37
C PRO A 268 -24.36 6.60 15.71
N LYS A 269 -25.68 6.64 15.93
CA LYS A 269 -26.49 5.43 16.19
C LYS A 269 -26.51 4.47 14.99
N LEU A 270 -26.61 5.01 13.77
CA LEU A 270 -26.58 4.23 12.55
C LEU A 270 -25.18 3.66 12.33
N THR A 271 -24.16 4.49 12.43
CA THR A 271 -22.75 4.08 12.30
C THR A 271 -22.42 2.94 13.26
N GLY A 272 -22.74 3.08 14.55
CA GLY A 272 -22.53 2.00 15.52
C GLY A 272 -23.31 0.72 15.21
N LYS A 273 -24.52 0.81 14.64
CA LYS A 273 -25.29 -0.38 14.19
C LYS A 273 -24.60 -1.09 13.04
N VAL A 274 -24.10 -0.34 12.05
CA VAL A 274 -23.38 -0.90 10.90
C VAL A 274 -22.05 -1.55 11.35
N ILE A 275 -21.29 -0.88 12.20
CA ILE A 275 -20.04 -1.44 12.77
C ILE A 275 -20.31 -2.75 13.50
N ARG A 276 -21.36 -2.81 14.35
CA ARG A 276 -21.74 -4.06 15.03
C ARG A 276 -22.10 -5.17 14.05
N ARG A 277 -22.82 -4.86 12.97
CA ARG A 277 -23.21 -5.82 11.94
C ARG A 277 -21.99 -6.42 11.22
N ILE A 278 -21.05 -5.57 10.80
CA ILE A 278 -19.78 -5.98 10.18
C ILE A 278 -19.01 -6.92 11.10
N ARG A 279 -18.86 -6.53 12.37
CA ARG A 279 -18.14 -7.32 13.38
C ARG A 279 -18.81 -8.66 13.68
N GLN A 280 -20.14 -8.72 13.70
CA GLN A 280 -20.89 -9.98 13.87
C GLN A 280 -20.64 -10.98 12.72
N GLY A 281 -20.32 -10.50 11.52
CA GLY A 281 -19.88 -11.34 10.40
C GLY A 281 -18.40 -11.76 10.48
N GLY A 282 -17.66 -11.34 11.49
CA GLY A 282 -16.22 -11.63 11.64
C GLY A 282 -15.31 -10.83 10.72
N HIS A 283 -15.82 -9.77 10.09
CA HIS A 283 -15.02 -8.85 9.28
C HIS A 283 -14.23 -7.88 10.16
N ARG A 284 -13.15 -7.33 9.61
CA ARG A 284 -12.28 -6.41 10.34
C ARG A 284 -12.80 -4.98 10.25
N LEU A 285 -12.72 -4.28 11.37
CA LEU A 285 -12.96 -2.84 11.47
C LEU A 285 -11.60 -2.13 11.47
N GLY A 286 -11.48 -1.08 10.69
CA GLY A 286 -10.32 -0.19 10.73
C GLY A 286 -10.69 1.28 10.65
N TYR A 287 -9.66 2.10 10.67
CA TYR A 287 -9.76 3.55 10.70
C TYR A 287 -9.55 4.14 9.30
N HIS A 288 -10.40 5.06 8.90
CA HIS A 288 -10.27 5.87 7.69
C HIS A 288 -10.12 7.35 8.11
N PRO A 289 -8.94 7.80 8.53
CA PRO A 289 -8.80 9.15 9.07
C PRO A 289 -9.14 10.20 8.01
N GLY A 290 -9.73 11.31 8.45
CA GLY A 290 -10.26 12.35 7.57
C GLY A 290 -9.19 13.13 6.80
N PHE A 291 -9.64 13.94 5.83
CA PHE A 291 -8.78 14.60 4.83
C PHE A 291 -7.67 15.48 5.42
N GLN A 292 -7.89 16.09 6.58
CA GLN A 292 -6.93 17.01 7.24
C GLN A 292 -5.93 16.32 8.19
N THR A 293 -6.01 15.01 8.37
CA THR A 293 -5.29 14.30 9.45
C THR A 293 -3.89 13.79 9.06
N TRP A 294 -3.46 13.97 7.81
CA TRP A 294 -2.22 13.38 7.29
C TRP A 294 -0.95 13.98 7.93
N ASP A 295 -1.02 15.22 8.40
CA ASP A 295 0.00 15.92 9.20
C ASP A 295 -0.50 16.50 10.53
N ASP A 296 -1.78 16.39 10.84
CA ASP A 296 -2.37 16.82 12.12
C ASP A 296 -2.57 15.62 13.07
N GLU A 297 -1.61 15.41 13.97
CA GLU A 297 -1.65 14.34 14.95
C GLU A 297 -2.81 14.48 15.96
N GLU A 298 -3.16 15.69 16.34
CA GLU A 298 -4.22 15.94 17.33
C GLU A 298 -5.59 15.61 16.75
N GLU A 299 -5.87 16.08 15.53
CA GLU A 299 -7.10 15.80 14.83
C GLU A 299 -7.19 14.31 14.44
N TRP A 300 -6.08 13.70 14.02
CA TRP A 300 -5.99 12.26 13.78
C TRP A 300 -6.37 11.46 15.03
N ALA A 301 -5.80 11.81 16.20
CA ALA A 301 -6.05 11.11 17.45
C ALA A 301 -7.49 11.33 17.96
N ARG A 302 -8.01 12.55 17.83
CA ARG A 302 -9.40 12.89 18.17
C ARG A 302 -10.38 12.04 17.38
N GLN A 303 -10.25 12.02 16.06
CA GLN A 303 -11.13 11.25 15.17
C GLN A 303 -11.07 9.74 15.47
N ARG A 304 -9.87 9.17 15.73
CA ARG A 304 -9.74 7.75 16.11
C ARG A 304 -10.47 7.47 17.42
N ARG A 305 -10.17 8.22 18.47
CA ARG A 305 -10.77 8.03 19.80
C ARG A 305 -12.30 8.08 19.74
N ASP A 306 -12.83 9.05 19.01
CA ASP A 306 -14.28 9.24 18.89
C ASP A 306 -14.93 8.12 18.05
N LEU A 307 -14.24 7.58 17.03
CA LEU A 307 -14.67 6.38 16.30
C LEU A 307 -14.66 5.14 17.21
N GLU A 308 -13.61 4.93 17.99
CA GLU A 308 -13.49 3.80 18.92
C GLU A 308 -14.59 3.83 20.00
N ALA A 309 -14.97 5.03 20.46
CA ALA A 309 -16.11 5.21 21.36
C ALA A 309 -17.44 4.76 20.72
N LEU A 310 -17.63 4.96 19.41
CA LEU A 310 -18.79 4.44 18.67
C LEU A 310 -18.71 2.94 18.42
N ALA A 311 -17.52 2.42 18.15
CA ALA A 311 -17.27 1.01 17.82
C ALA A 311 -17.26 0.08 19.04
N GLY A 312 -16.89 0.61 20.21
CA GLY A 312 -16.66 -0.12 21.45
C GLY A 312 -15.44 -1.04 21.42
N VAL A 313 -14.51 -0.82 20.48
CA VAL A 313 -13.26 -1.57 20.30
C VAL A 313 -12.18 -0.68 19.70
N PRO A 314 -10.89 -0.98 19.94
CA PRO A 314 -9.80 -0.29 19.27
C PRO A 314 -9.79 -0.59 17.76
N VAL A 315 -9.27 0.35 16.99
CA VAL A 315 -8.94 0.18 15.56
C VAL A 315 -7.42 0.29 15.40
N LEU A 316 -6.82 -0.75 14.82
CA LEU A 316 -5.35 -0.90 14.72
C LEU A 316 -4.85 -0.97 13.27
N GLU A 317 -5.75 -0.96 12.29
CA GLU A 317 -5.42 -0.88 10.87
C GLU A 317 -6.27 0.18 10.17
N GLY A 318 -5.83 0.63 9.00
CA GLY A 318 -6.59 1.63 8.25
C GLY A 318 -5.97 2.08 6.94
N ARG A 319 -6.51 3.17 6.40
CA ARG A 319 -6.04 3.84 5.19
C ARG A 319 -6.41 5.32 5.25
N GLN A 320 -5.52 6.22 4.86
CA GLN A 320 -5.87 7.64 4.81
C GLN A 320 -6.87 7.99 3.73
N HIS A 321 -7.81 8.88 4.07
CA HIS A 321 -8.76 9.41 3.11
C HIS A 321 -8.01 10.04 1.92
N VAL A 322 -8.52 9.76 0.72
CA VAL A 322 -7.92 10.08 -0.58
C VAL A 322 -6.48 9.59 -0.79
N LEU A 323 -6.00 8.60 -0.03
CA LEU A 323 -4.60 8.17 -0.04
C LEU A 323 -3.63 9.32 0.31
N HIS A 324 -4.05 10.26 1.17
CA HIS A 324 -3.24 11.42 1.52
C HIS A 324 -2.06 11.00 2.41
N TYR A 325 -0.87 10.94 1.82
CA TYR A 325 0.33 10.44 2.48
C TYR A 325 1.50 11.38 2.27
N LYS A 326 2.20 11.70 3.37
CA LYS A 326 3.46 12.42 3.34
C LYS A 326 4.57 11.62 4.02
N THR A 327 5.57 11.25 3.24
CA THR A 327 6.79 10.59 3.72
C THR A 327 7.49 11.44 4.77
N GLY A 328 7.85 10.82 5.90
CA GLY A 328 8.45 11.47 7.07
C GLY A 328 7.45 12.12 8.04
N VAL A 329 6.15 12.05 7.75
CA VAL A 329 5.09 12.57 8.64
C VAL A 329 4.05 11.50 8.94
N THR A 330 3.31 11.03 7.93
CA THR A 330 2.09 10.24 8.13
C THR A 330 2.38 8.91 8.83
N ALA A 331 3.31 8.10 8.34
CA ALA A 331 3.68 6.84 9.01
C ALA A 331 4.16 7.03 10.46
N GLU A 332 4.82 8.15 10.77
CA GLU A 332 5.28 8.40 12.13
C GLU A 332 4.13 8.77 13.09
N ILE A 333 3.08 9.44 12.60
CA ILE A 333 1.85 9.67 13.37
C ILE A 333 1.20 8.32 13.68
N TRP A 334 1.02 7.48 12.67
CA TRP A 334 0.41 6.16 12.82
C TRP A 334 1.19 5.26 13.79
N ASP A 335 2.52 5.24 13.70
CA ASP A 335 3.40 4.50 14.61
C ASP A 335 3.31 5.01 16.06
N ARG A 336 3.37 6.34 16.29
CA ARG A 336 3.21 6.93 17.63
C ARG A 336 1.85 6.61 18.25
N MET A 337 0.83 6.47 17.42
CA MET A 337 -0.53 6.14 17.84
C MET A 337 -0.75 4.63 18.08
N GLY A 338 0.28 3.81 17.85
CA GLY A 338 0.23 2.36 18.08
C GLY A 338 -0.59 1.61 17.04
N MET A 339 -0.63 2.08 15.79
CA MET A 339 -1.27 1.36 14.68
C MET A 339 -0.37 0.21 14.20
N ASP A 340 -0.99 -0.91 13.84
CA ASP A 340 -0.30 -2.09 13.33
C ASP A 340 -0.09 -2.03 11.82
N LEU A 341 -1.08 -1.52 11.07
CA LEU A 341 -1.09 -1.57 9.61
C LEU A 341 -1.70 -0.34 8.95
N ASP A 342 -0.96 0.23 8.01
CA ASP A 342 -1.40 1.31 7.12
C ASP A 342 -1.44 0.82 5.66
N LEU A 343 -2.60 0.97 5.01
CA LEU A 343 -2.84 0.63 3.61
C LEU A 343 -2.98 1.88 2.72
N THR A 344 -2.42 3.01 3.12
CA THR A 344 -2.49 4.28 2.37
C THR A 344 -1.70 4.26 1.07
N LEU A 345 -0.56 3.56 1.03
CA LEU A 345 0.35 3.64 -0.10
C LEU A 345 -0.25 3.00 -1.36
N GLY A 346 -0.65 3.84 -2.31
CA GLY A 346 -1.09 3.45 -3.64
C GLY A 346 -1.22 4.69 -4.52
N TYR A 347 -1.46 4.49 -5.81
CA TYR A 347 -1.83 5.56 -6.73
C TYR A 347 -3.21 5.25 -7.31
N PRO A 348 -4.17 6.17 -7.26
CA PRO A 348 -5.47 5.91 -7.85
C PRO A 348 -5.42 5.79 -9.38
N GLU A 349 -4.39 6.32 -10.03
CA GLU A 349 -4.22 6.32 -11.48
C GLU A 349 -3.75 4.96 -12.04
N LYS A 350 -3.07 4.13 -11.23
CA LYS A 350 -2.35 2.95 -11.73
C LYS A 350 -2.26 1.82 -10.70
N SER A 351 -2.56 0.60 -11.14
CA SER A 351 -2.44 -0.59 -10.30
C SER A 351 -0.98 -1.04 -10.16
N GLY A 352 -0.59 -1.49 -8.97
CA GLY A 352 0.77 -1.91 -8.67
C GLY A 352 1.21 -1.57 -7.24
N PHE A 353 2.51 -1.69 -6.98
CA PHE A 353 3.06 -1.63 -5.64
C PHE A 353 3.84 -0.33 -5.41
N ARG A 354 3.24 0.66 -4.73
CA ARG A 354 3.93 1.90 -4.37
C ARG A 354 5.11 1.66 -3.43
N THR A 355 5.08 0.65 -2.58
CA THR A 355 6.26 0.22 -1.78
C THR A 355 7.27 -0.61 -2.58
N GLY A 356 7.00 -0.88 -3.86
CA GLY A 356 7.72 -1.88 -4.64
C GLY A 356 7.55 -3.31 -4.13
N SER A 357 6.70 -3.54 -3.12
CA SER A 357 6.48 -4.85 -2.52
C SER A 357 4.99 -5.23 -2.42
N ALA A 358 4.70 -6.50 -2.68
CA ALA A 358 3.43 -7.17 -2.43
C ALA A 358 3.26 -7.57 -0.94
N HIS A 359 4.29 -7.44 -0.11
CA HIS A 359 4.20 -7.72 1.32
C HIS A 359 3.93 -6.45 2.12
N ALA A 360 3.27 -6.62 3.26
CA ALA A 360 3.24 -5.58 4.28
C ALA A 360 4.61 -5.50 4.98
N VAL A 361 5.31 -4.39 4.78
CA VAL A 361 6.68 -4.12 5.27
C VAL A 361 6.65 -3.20 6.48
N PRO A 362 7.56 -3.33 7.45
CA PRO A 362 7.71 -2.29 8.48
C PRO A 362 8.00 -0.94 7.81
N ALA A 363 7.37 0.14 8.28
CA ALA A 363 7.67 1.48 7.81
C ALA A 363 9.06 1.92 8.32
N TYR A 364 9.65 2.92 7.65
CA TYR A 364 10.94 3.50 8.04
C TYR A 364 10.80 5.00 8.27
N SER A 365 11.31 5.50 9.41
CA SER A 365 11.46 6.94 9.63
C SER A 365 12.80 7.38 9.05
N LEU A 366 12.76 8.07 7.91
CA LEU A 366 13.95 8.71 7.33
C LEU A 366 14.51 9.83 8.21
N ARG A 367 13.64 10.50 8.98
CA ARG A 367 14.04 11.55 9.93
C ARG A 367 14.82 10.99 11.12
N GLN A 368 14.37 9.87 11.68
CA GLN A 368 14.97 9.28 12.88
C GLN A 368 15.93 8.13 12.55
N ARG A 369 16.02 7.75 11.28
CA ARG A 369 16.81 6.62 10.77
C ARG A 369 16.57 5.33 11.56
N LYS A 370 15.29 4.97 11.65
CA LYS A 370 14.86 3.77 12.37
C LYS A 370 13.66 3.10 11.72
N THR A 371 13.63 1.78 11.81
CA THR A 371 12.43 0.98 11.53
C THR A 371 11.34 1.30 12.56
N LEU A 372 10.12 1.48 12.09
CA LEU A 372 8.92 1.69 12.88
C LEU A 372 8.25 0.34 13.20
N SER A 373 7.38 0.33 14.21
CA SER A 373 6.54 -0.84 14.52
C SER A 373 5.36 -0.94 13.56
N LEU A 374 4.87 0.21 13.06
CA LEU A 374 3.88 0.28 12.00
C LEU A 374 4.33 -0.51 10.77
N ARG A 375 3.42 -1.32 10.22
CA ARG A 375 3.59 -1.92 8.89
C ARG A 375 2.81 -1.15 7.84
N GLN A 376 3.32 -1.15 6.61
CA GLN A 376 2.67 -0.57 5.44
C GLN A 376 2.56 -1.60 4.34
N ALA A 377 1.42 -1.65 3.66
CA ALA A 377 1.25 -2.45 2.46
C ALA A 377 0.72 -1.58 1.32
N SER A 378 1.10 -1.92 0.09
CA SER A 378 0.58 -1.24 -1.08
C SER A 378 -0.90 -1.58 -1.27
N THR A 379 -1.77 -0.57 -1.41
CA THR A 379 -3.10 -0.76 -2.01
C THR A 379 -2.91 -0.93 -3.50
N ALA A 380 -2.86 -2.19 -3.93
CA ALA A 380 -2.39 -2.55 -5.25
C ALA A 380 -3.38 -2.24 -6.36
N VAL A 381 -4.68 -2.32 -6.04
CA VAL A 381 -5.77 -2.04 -6.98
C VAL A 381 -6.83 -1.16 -6.31
N LEU A 382 -7.36 -0.21 -7.07
CA LEU A 382 -8.44 0.69 -6.64
C LEU A 382 -9.53 0.78 -7.72
N ASP A 383 -10.79 0.57 -7.34
CA ASP A 383 -11.95 0.65 -8.23
C ASP A 383 -12.13 2.01 -8.95
N PHE A 384 -11.95 3.13 -8.24
CA PHE A 384 -12.02 4.47 -8.83
C PHE A 384 -10.95 4.75 -9.89
N GLY A 385 -9.89 3.95 -9.93
CA GLY A 385 -8.81 4.10 -10.91
C GLY A 385 -9.16 3.63 -12.32
N PHE A 386 -10.15 2.74 -12.46
CA PHE A 386 -10.47 2.09 -13.72
C PHE A 386 -11.65 2.74 -14.45
N PHE A 387 -12.67 3.16 -13.71
CA PHE A 387 -13.99 3.45 -14.29
C PHE A 387 -14.44 4.89 -14.05
N GLY A 388 -15.37 5.35 -14.91
CA GLY A 388 -16.10 6.60 -14.68
C GLY A 388 -15.37 7.89 -15.08
N GLY A 389 -14.19 7.80 -15.69
CA GLY A 389 -13.50 8.92 -16.33
C GLY A 389 -12.80 9.90 -15.40
N LYS A 390 -12.78 9.65 -14.09
CA LYS A 390 -12.01 10.48 -13.14
C LYS A 390 -10.50 10.39 -13.42
N TYR A 391 -10.03 9.17 -13.69
CA TYR A 391 -8.65 8.88 -14.08
C TYR A 391 -8.63 8.16 -15.43
N ARG A 392 -9.42 7.08 -15.54
CA ARG A 392 -9.53 6.26 -16.74
C ARG A 392 -10.98 5.82 -16.97
N SER A 393 -11.24 5.25 -18.14
CA SER A 393 -12.53 4.70 -18.55
C SER A 393 -12.34 3.36 -19.24
N MET A 394 -11.89 2.37 -18.47
CA MET A 394 -11.64 1.01 -18.94
C MET A 394 -12.93 0.18 -19.03
N SER A 395 -12.93 -0.82 -19.90
CA SER A 395 -13.86 -1.94 -19.84
C SER A 395 -13.55 -2.85 -18.63
N ILE A 396 -14.52 -3.69 -18.24
CA ILE A 396 -14.31 -4.67 -17.17
C ILE A 396 -13.16 -5.62 -17.52
N ASP A 397 -13.07 -6.07 -18.77
CA ASP A 397 -12.06 -7.04 -19.18
C ASP A 397 -10.65 -6.43 -19.19
N GLU A 398 -10.50 -5.18 -19.65
CA GLU A 398 -9.21 -4.45 -19.54
C GLU A 398 -8.78 -4.26 -18.08
N ALA A 399 -9.72 -3.90 -17.20
CA ALA A 399 -9.43 -3.74 -15.77
C ALA A 399 -9.02 -5.07 -15.11
N LEU A 400 -9.68 -6.18 -15.47
CA LEU A 400 -9.35 -7.52 -14.95
C LEU A 400 -7.99 -8.01 -15.47
N GLU A 401 -7.62 -7.68 -16.70
CA GLU A 401 -6.29 -8.03 -17.23
C GLU A 401 -5.19 -7.26 -16.50
N GLU A 402 -5.39 -5.96 -16.21
CA GLU A 402 -4.47 -5.20 -15.37
C GLU A 402 -4.40 -5.79 -13.94
N CYS A 403 -5.54 -6.18 -13.36
CA CYS A 403 -5.56 -6.84 -12.05
C CYS A 403 -4.84 -8.19 -12.07
N ARG A 404 -4.98 -8.98 -13.13
CA ARG A 404 -4.31 -10.28 -13.29
C ARG A 404 -2.80 -10.13 -13.18
N ALA A 405 -2.22 -9.16 -13.90
CA ALA A 405 -0.79 -8.89 -13.83
C ALA A 405 -0.31 -8.60 -12.39
N VAL A 406 -1.08 -7.84 -11.61
CA VAL A 406 -0.78 -7.54 -10.20
C VAL A 406 -0.96 -8.77 -9.30
N ILE A 407 -2.02 -9.55 -9.50
CA ILE A 407 -2.29 -10.79 -8.77
C ILE A 407 -1.18 -11.82 -9.01
N ASP A 408 -0.70 -11.94 -10.25
CA ASP A 408 0.40 -12.85 -10.60
C ASP A 408 1.71 -12.48 -9.89
N GLN A 409 1.98 -11.18 -9.71
CA GLN A 409 3.11 -10.74 -8.88
C GLN A 409 2.92 -11.16 -7.42
N CYS A 410 1.73 -10.94 -6.84
CA CYS A 410 1.44 -11.36 -5.48
C CYS A 410 1.60 -12.88 -5.29
N LYS A 411 1.09 -13.68 -6.21
CA LYS A 411 1.23 -15.15 -6.19
C LYS A 411 2.68 -15.58 -6.34
N ARG A 412 3.43 -14.97 -7.28
CA ARG A 412 4.85 -15.26 -7.51
C ARG A 412 5.69 -15.04 -6.26
N TYR A 413 5.45 -13.97 -5.52
CA TYR A 413 6.21 -13.62 -4.32
C TYR A 413 5.53 -14.09 -3.02
N GLN A 414 4.44 -14.86 -3.07
CA GLN A 414 3.68 -15.30 -1.89
C GLN A 414 3.26 -14.13 -0.97
N GLY A 415 2.96 -12.97 -1.59
CA GLY A 415 2.57 -11.73 -0.93
C GLY A 415 1.05 -11.53 -0.84
N GLN A 416 0.63 -10.31 -0.55
CA GLN A 416 -0.76 -9.95 -0.29
C GLN A 416 -1.35 -9.17 -1.46
N PHE A 417 -2.47 -9.65 -2.00
CA PHE A 417 -3.28 -8.87 -2.93
C PHE A 417 -4.27 -7.99 -2.16
N VAL A 418 -3.84 -6.77 -1.84
CA VAL A 418 -4.66 -5.74 -1.21
C VAL A 418 -5.36 -4.91 -2.26
N PHE A 419 -6.69 -4.86 -2.23
CA PHE A 419 -7.46 -4.01 -3.14
C PHE A 419 -8.55 -3.23 -2.42
N LEU A 420 -8.83 -2.04 -2.92
CA LEU A 420 -9.87 -1.12 -2.43
C LEU A 420 -11.06 -1.11 -3.38
N TYR A 421 -12.23 -1.45 -2.83
CA TYR A 421 -13.51 -1.27 -3.48
C TYR A 421 -14.46 -0.47 -2.59
N HIS A 422 -14.97 0.66 -3.07
CA HIS A 422 -15.80 1.56 -2.28
C HIS A 422 -17.24 1.07 -2.18
N ASN A 423 -17.82 1.19 -1.00
CA ASN A 423 -19.17 0.68 -0.71
C ASN A 423 -20.30 1.41 -1.46
N ASN A 424 -19.99 2.53 -2.13
CA ASN A 424 -20.94 3.30 -2.93
C ASN A 424 -20.99 2.87 -4.41
N GLN A 425 -20.16 1.89 -4.82
CA GLN A 425 -20.03 1.40 -6.21
C GLN A 425 -20.83 0.13 -6.54
N THR A 426 -21.80 -0.29 -5.71
CA THR A 426 -22.54 -1.55 -5.93
C THR A 426 -23.56 -1.54 -7.08
N THR A 427 -23.52 -0.54 -7.97
CA THR A 427 -24.37 -0.48 -9.17
C THR A 427 -23.70 -1.13 -10.38
N ALA A 428 -24.47 -1.64 -11.33
CA ALA A 428 -23.92 -2.06 -12.63
C ALA A 428 -23.26 -0.86 -13.35
N PRO A 429 -22.08 -1.01 -13.99
CA PRO A 429 -21.36 -2.24 -14.31
C PRO A 429 -20.30 -2.69 -13.28
N LEU A 430 -20.17 -2.03 -12.14
CA LEU A 430 -19.06 -2.21 -11.20
C LEU A 430 -19.20 -3.43 -10.28
N TRP A 431 -20.43 -3.88 -10.02
CA TRP A 431 -20.67 -5.09 -9.24
C TRP A 431 -20.21 -6.39 -9.94
N PRO A 432 -20.47 -6.59 -11.26
CA PRO A 432 -19.86 -7.67 -12.02
C PRO A 432 -18.33 -7.69 -11.97
N PHE A 433 -17.69 -6.51 -12.05
CA PHE A 433 -16.23 -6.42 -11.93
C PHE A 433 -15.74 -6.93 -10.57
N TYR A 434 -16.37 -6.48 -9.47
CA TYR A 434 -15.96 -6.90 -8.11
C TYR A 434 -16.03 -8.42 -7.91
N ASN A 435 -17.12 -9.06 -8.34
CA ASN A 435 -17.24 -10.53 -8.21
C ASN A 435 -16.19 -11.25 -9.06
N ARG A 436 -16.00 -10.83 -10.33
CA ARG A 436 -14.99 -11.43 -11.21
C ARG A 436 -13.56 -11.20 -10.71
N LEU A 437 -13.31 -10.09 -10.02
CA LEU A 437 -12.02 -9.81 -9.40
C LEU A 437 -11.78 -10.75 -8.21
N LEU A 438 -12.80 -11.01 -7.39
CA LEU A 438 -12.71 -11.99 -6.30
C LEU A 438 -12.48 -13.40 -6.84
N ASP A 439 -13.22 -13.82 -7.87
CA ASP A 439 -13.01 -15.10 -8.55
C ASP A 439 -11.54 -15.20 -9.01
N LEU A 440 -11.08 -14.21 -9.78
CA LEU A 440 -9.71 -14.13 -10.29
C LEU A 440 -8.62 -14.16 -9.21
N ALA A 441 -8.85 -13.50 -8.07
CA ALA A 441 -7.90 -13.45 -6.98
C ALA A 441 -7.86 -14.74 -6.17
N CYS A 442 -8.97 -15.48 -6.10
CA CYS A 442 -9.07 -16.70 -5.28
C CYS A 442 -8.81 -18.00 -6.07
N ASP A 443 -8.93 -17.95 -7.41
CA ASP A 443 -8.44 -18.98 -8.33
C ASP A 443 -6.93 -19.23 -8.14
#